data_AF-A0A9R1UP41-F1
#
_entry.id   AF-A0A9R1UP41-F1
#
_cell.length_a   1.000
_cell.length_b   1.000
_cell.length_c   1.000
_cell.angle_alpha   90.00
_cell.angle_beta   90.00
_cell.angle_gamma   90.00
#
_symmetry.space_group_name_H-M   'P 1'
#
loop_
_entity.id
_entity.type
_entity.pdbx_description
1 polymer ?
#
loop_
_entity_poly.entity_id
_entity_poly.type
_entity_poly.pdbx_seq_one_letter_code
_entity_poly.pdbx_strand_id
1 'polypeptide(L)'
;MAGDEQQQHPHDNQMHSSPHPSPAKDDMIGYVMALEAALLPCLPARELQAIDRSPHPSHQIDVERHARDFMEAAKKLQLYFISLQREDQPTKEEILQKDIAMMEEELKTKTQLIKKQERWIQGWRKELRDQLEKHNTELERV
;
A
#
# COMPACT_ATOMS: atom_id res chain seq x y z
N MET A 1 -15.75 -16.72 -55.49
CA MET A 1 -16.04 -17.08 -54.09
C MET A 1 -14.72 -17.55 -53.51
N ALA A 2 -13.94 -16.63 -52.93
CA ALA A 2 -13.82 -16.43 -51.47
C ALA A 2 -13.10 -17.62 -50.80
N GLY A 3 -11.96 -17.50 -50.15
CA GLY A 3 -11.12 -16.35 -49.79
C GLY A 3 -9.77 -16.85 -49.25
N ASP A 4 -8.80 -15.94 -49.15
CA ASP A 4 -7.41 -16.13 -48.73
C ASP A 4 -7.13 -15.26 -47.49
N GLU A 5 -5.96 -15.48 -46.87
CA GLU A 5 -5.26 -14.66 -45.85
C GLU A 5 -5.65 -14.87 -44.36
N GLN A 6 -4.79 -15.48 -43.53
CA GLN A 6 -3.54 -15.00 -42.89
C GLN A 6 -3.74 -14.11 -41.64
N GLN A 7 -3.64 -14.79 -40.51
CA GLN A 7 -3.02 -14.44 -39.22
C GLN A 7 -2.36 -13.06 -39.07
N GLN A 8 -2.87 -12.23 -38.14
CA GLN A 8 -2.11 -11.22 -37.38
C GLN A 8 -2.91 -10.78 -36.12
N HIS A 9 -2.34 -10.99 -34.94
CA HIS A 9 -2.52 -10.18 -33.73
C HIS A 9 -1.15 -9.48 -33.49
N PRO A 10 -0.98 -8.41 -32.67
CA PRO A 10 -1.90 -7.74 -31.72
C PRO A 10 -1.80 -6.18 -31.75
N HIS A 11 -2.32 -5.53 -30.69
CA HIS A 11 -2.10 -4.15 -30.19
C HIS A 11 -3.20 -3.09 -30.34
N ASP A 12 -3.78 -2.82 -29.17
CA ASP A 12 -3.93 -1.52 -28.50
C ASP A 12 -5.03 -0.51 -28.85
N ASN A 13 -5.48 0.06 -27.73
CA ASN A 13 -5.95 1.43 -27.56
C ASN A 13 -7.37 1.75 -28.00
N GLN A 14 -8.31 1.56 -27.07
CA GLN A 14 -9.13 2.72 -26.72
C GLN A 14 -9.47 2.74 -25.23
N MET A 15 -8.64 3.49 -24.50
CA MET A 15 -8.93 4.02 -23.18
C MET A 15 -10.22 4.84 -23.24
N HIS A 16 -11.32 4.32 -22.71
CA HIS A 16 -12.38 5.14 -22.14
C HIS A 16 -12.22 5.13 -20.62
N SER A 17 -11.28 5.96 -20.16
CA SER A 17 -11.11 6.31 -18.76
C SER A 17 -12.23 7.27 -18.36
N SER A 18 -13.43 6.75 -18.13
CA SER A 18 -14.39 7.47 -17.30
C SER A 18 -13.81 7.52 -15.88
N PRO A 19 -13.78 8.67 -15.20
CA PRO A 19 -13.37 8.72 -13.81
C PRO A 19 -14.50 8.07 -13.01
N HIS A 20 -14.42 6.75 -12.82
CA HIS A 20 -15.24 6.08 -11.83
C HIS A 20 -14.91 6.74 -10.49
N PRO A 21 -15.88 7.39 -9.81
CA PRO A 21 -15.66 7.80 -8.44
C PRO A 21 -15.37 6.52 -7.67
N SER A 22 -14.18 6.44 -7.09
CA SER A 22 -13.83 5.37 -6.17
C SER A 22 -14.89 5.38 -5.06
N PRO A 23 -15.56 4.26 -4.75
CA PRO A 23 -16.68 4.22 -3.80
C PRO A 23 -16.33 4.84 -2.44
N ALA A 24 -15.05 4.77 -2.05
CA ALA A 24 -14.52 5.43 -0.86
C ALA A 24 -14.76 6.95 -0.84
N LYS A 25 -14.64 7.67 -1.96
CA LYS A 25 -14.82 9.14 -1.98
C LYS A 25 -16.29 9.52 -1.81
N ASP A 26 -17.19 8.72 -2.36
CA ASP A 26 -18.63 8.94 -2.25
C ASP A 26 -19.11 8.68 -0.81
N ASP A 27 -18.51 7.70 -0.11
CA ASP A 27 -18.77 7.44 1.31
C ASP A 27 -18.38 8.63 2.21
N MET A 28 -17.20 9.22 1.99
CA MET A 28 -16.74 10.40 2.71
C MET A 28 -17.70 11.59 2.52
N ILE A 29 -18.06 11.87 1.27
CA ILE A 29 -18.98 12.97 0.93
C ILE A 29 -20.34 12.74 1.60
N GLY A 30 -20.85 11.50 1.57
CA GLY A 30 -22.09 11.13 2.24
C GLY A 30 -22.06 11.37 3.76
N TYR A 31 -20.96 11.03 4.43
CA TYR A 31 -20.82 11.29 5.87
C TYR A 31 -20.75 12.79 6.21
N VAL A 32 -20.08 13.59 5.39
CA VAL A 32 -20.03 15.05 5.56
C VAL A 32 -21.40 15.68 5.32
N MET A 33 -22.12 15.25 4.27
CA MET A 33 -23.47 15.71 3.99
C MET A 33 -24.44 15.36 5.13
N ALA A 34 -24.33 14.16 5.71
CA ALA A 34 -25.14 13.76 6.86
C ALA A 34 -24.85 14.63 8.10
N LEU A 35 -23.58 14.99 8.32
CA LEU A 35 -23.16 15.89 9.39
C LEU A 35 -23.74 17.29 9.22
N GLU A 36 -23.66 17.83 7.99
CA GLU A 36 -24.23 19.12 7.63
C GLU A 36 -25.75 19.12 7.80
N ALA A 37 -26.44 18.08 7.34
CA ALA A 37 -27.89 17.94 7.49
C ALA A 37 -28.34 17.85 8.95
N ALA A 38 -27.54 17.25 9.82
CA ALA A 38 -27.83 17.19 11.26
C ALA A 38 -27.65 18.55 11.95
N LEU A 39 -26.68 19.37 11.49
CA LEU A 39 -26.41 20.70 12.07
C LEU A 39 -27.30 21.81 11.52
N LEU A 40 -27.68 21.76 10.24
CA LEU A 40 -28.43 22.82 9.55
C LEU A 40 -29.70 23.27 10.32
N PRO A 41 -30.49 22.38 10.95
CA PRO A 41 -31.66 22.76 11.75
C PRO A 41 -31.31 23.44 13.07
N CYS A 42 -30.11 23.21 13.61
CA CYS A 42 -29.65 23.77 14.89
C CYS A 42 -28.85 25.08 14.73
N LEU A 43 -28.75 25.63 13.52
CA LEU A 43 -28.02 26.87 13.28
C LEU A 43 -28.90 28.10 13.60
N PRO A 44 -28.40 29.06 14.41
CA PRO A 44 -29.14 30.26 14.80
C PRO A 44 -29.61 31.14 13.62
N ALA A 45 -29.00 30.95 12.45
CA ALA A 45 -29.32 31.72 11.24
C ALA A 45 -30.74 31.46 10.70
N ARG A 46 -31.30 30.27 10.94
CA ARG A 46 -32.64 29.89 10.47
C ARG A 46 -33.74 30.37 11.41
N GLU A 47 -33.44 30.46 12.69
CA GLU A 47 -34.37 30.88 13.74
C GLU A 47 -34.58 32.40 13.70
N LEU A 48 -33.53 33.20 13.51
CA LEU A 48 -33.64 34.67 13.47
C LEU A 48 -34.50 35.22 12.33
N GLN A 49 -34.77 34.45 11.26
CA GLN A 49 -35.63 34.86 10.15
C GLN A 49 -37.09 34.38 10.28
N ALA A 50 -37.39 33.41 11.15
CA ALA A 50 -38.72 32.80 11.28
C ALA A 50 -39.50 33.22 12.55
N ILE A 51 -38.84 33.87 13.52
CA ILE A 51 -39.41 34.16 14.85
C ILE A 51 -40.56 35.19 14.84
N ASP A 52 -40.83 35.92 13.76
CA ASP A 52 -41.96 36.88 13.78
C ASP A 52 -43.34 36.27 13.47
N ARG A 53 -43.47 34.98 13.10
CA ARG A 53 -44.79 34.42 12.72
C ARG A 53 -45.07 32.99 13.20
N SER A 54 -45.64 32.92 14.40
CA SER A 54 -46.57 31.90 14.92
C SER A 54 -46.00 30.77 15.82
N PRO A 55 -46.72 30.41 16.90
CA PRO A 55 -46.37 29.34 17.83
C PRO A 55 -46.81 27.97 17.28
N HIS A 56 -46.38 27.63 16.06
CA HIS A 56 -46.68 26.33 15.46
C HIS A 56 -45.70 25.26 15.97
N PRO A 57 -46.18 24.09 16.46
CA PRO A 57 -45.32 22.99 16.97
C PRO A 57 -44.29 22.46 15.96
N SER A 58 -44.50 22.68 14.65
CA SER A 58 -43.57 22.36 13.58
C SER A 58 -42.28 23.19 13.58
N HIS A 59 -42.17 24.20 14.44
CA HIS A 59 -40.98 25.04 14.61
C HIS A 59 -40.11 24.63 15.81
N GLN A 60 -40.50 23.61 16.58
CA GLN A 60 -39.64 23.07 17.63
C GLN A 60 -38.61 22.14 17.00
N ILE A 61 -37.37 22.62 16.94
CA ILE A 61 -36.21 21.80 16.59
C ILE A 61 -35.99 20.82 17.75
N ASP A 62 -36.06 19.52 17.48
CA ASP A 62 -35.70 18.45 18.42
C ASP A 62 -34.17 18.38 18.49
N VAL A 63 -33.59 19.24 19.34
CA VAL A 63 -32.15 19.40 19.49
C VAL A 63 -31.50 18.09 19.91
N GLU A 64 -32.15 17.31 20.78
CA GLU A 64 -31.66 16.01 21.24
C GLU A 64 -31.57 15.00 20.08
N ARG A 65 -32.58 14.96 19.20
CA ARG A 65 -32.54 14.13 17.99
C ARG A 65 -31.43 14.56 17.05
N HIS A 66 -31.30 15.85 16.77
CA HIS A 66 -30.24 16.35 15.89
C HIS A 66 -28.84 16.15 16.46
N ALA A 67 -28.66 16.29 17.78
CA ALA A 67 -27.42 15.97 18.45
C ALA A 67 -27.04 14.48 18.30
N ARG A 68 -28.02 13.57 18.40
CA ARG A 68 -27.79 12.13 18.14
C ARG A 68 -27.38 11.87 16.69
N ASP A 69 -28.11 12.42 15.73
CA ASP A 69 -27.83 12.25 14.30
C ASP A 69 -26.44 12.80 13.94
N PHE A 70 -26.07 13.95 14.51
CA PHE A 70 -24.75 14.55 14.36
C PHE A 70 -23.63 13.65 14.91
N MET A 71 -23.78 13.16 16.14
CA MET A 71 -22.80 12.25 16.75
C MET A 71 -22.65 10.96 15.94
N GLU A 72 -23.73 10.43 15.38
CA GLU A 72 -23.70 9.24 14.54
C GLU A 72 -22.95 9.50 13.22
N ALA A 73 -23.25 10.60 12.53
CA ALA A 73 -22.55 11.00 11.31
C ALA A 73 -21.05 11.26 11.55
N ALA A 74 -20.72 11.95 12.65
CA ALA A 74 -19.34 12.20 13.05
C ALA A 74 -18.57 10.89 13.34
N LYS A 75 -19.22 9.93 14.01
CA LYS A 75 -18.64 8.60 14.28
C LYS A 75 -18.37 7.83 13.00
N LYS A 76 -19.30 7.85 12.03
CA LYS A 76 -19.11 7.18 10.73
C LYS A 76 -17.94 7.80 9.96
N LEU A 77 -17.84 9.12 9.94
CA LEU A 77 -16.72 9.84 9.33
C LEU A 77 -15.39 9.52 10.01
N GLN A 78 -15.36 9.46 11.34
CA GLN A 78 -14.17 9.08 12.09
C GLN A 78 -13.71 7.65 11.77
N LEU A 79 -14.64 6.69 11.73
CA LEU A 79 -14.35 5.30 11.39
C LEU A 79 -13.80 5.16 9.95
N TYR A 80 -14.34 5.93 9.01
CA TYR A 80 -13.84 6.00 7.64
C TYR A 80 -12.38 6.48 7.57
N PHE A 81 -12.00 7.52 8.33
CA PHE A 81 -10.60 7.93 8.39
C PHE A 81 -9.69 6.88 9.03
N ILE A 82 -10.16 6.17 10.06
CA ILE A 82 -9.42 5.08 10.68
C ILE A 82 -9.20 3.92 9.69
N SER A 83 -10.19 3.59 8.86
CA SER A 83 -10.02 2.55 7.82
C SER A 83 -9.01 2.98 6.75
N LEU A 84 -9.06 4.24 6.30
CA LEU A 84 -8.07 4.77 5.36
C LEU A 84 -6.64 4.71 5.93
N GLN A 85 -6.45 5.03 7.20
CA GLN A 85 -5.13 4.94 7.84
C GLN A 85 -4.59 3.50 7.91
N ARG A 86 -5.47 2.50 7.96
CA ARG A 86 -5.05 1.08 7.89
C ARG A 86 -4.66 0.66 6.48
N GLU A 87 -5.27 1.24 5.46
CA GLU A 87 -4.90 0.99 4.05
C GLU A 87 -3.52 1.58 3.71
N ASP A 88 -3.09 2.66 4.39
CA ASP A 88 -1.79 3.30 4.19
C ASP A 88 -0.62 2.56 4.88
N GLN A 89 -0.90 1.50 5.66
CA GLN A 89 0.18 0.65 6.19
C GLN A 89 0.72 -0.26 5.08
N PRO A 90 2.05 -0.41 4.97
CA PRO A 90 2.63 -1.32 3.99
C PRO A 90 2.04 -2.71 4.20
N THR A 91 1.50 -3.25 3.12
CA THR A 91 0.89 -4.56 3.13
C THR A 91 1.92 -5.61 3.51
N LYS A 92 1.44 -6.73 4.05
CA LYS A 92 2.32 -7.87 4.36
C LYS A 92 3.13 -8.29 3.12
N GLU A 93 2.54 -8.18 1.93
CA GLU A 93 3.22 -8.48 0.66
C GLU A 93 4.39 -7.53 0.40
N GLU A 94 4.19 -6.21 0.52
CA GLU A 94 5.27 -5.22 0.31
C GLU A 94 6.42 -5.39 1.32
N ILE A 95 6.09 -5.69 2.59
CA ILE A 95 7.10 -5.99 3.61
C ILE A 95 7.91 -7.22 3.20
N LEU A 96 7.23 -8.30 2.81
CA LEU A 96 7.90 -9.54 2.39
C LEU A 96 8.76 -9.34 1.13
N GLN A 97 8.28 -8.57 0.15
CA GLN A 97 9.06 -8.26 -1.05
C GLN A 97 10.36 -7.52 -0.70
N LYS A 98 10.30 -6.56 0.22
CA LYS A 98 11.49 -5.84 0.70
C LYS A 98 12.45 -6.76 1.45
N ASP A 99 11.93 -7.63 2.31
CA ASP A 99 12.75 -8.59 3.06
C ASP A 99 13.43 -9.61 2.13
N ILE A 100 12.71 -10.10 1.11
CA ILE A 100 13.27 -10.97 0.06
C ILE A 100 14.42 -10.27 -0.66
N ALA A 101 14.21 -9.04 -1.14
CA ALA A 101 15.25 -8.29 -1.83
C ALA A 101 16.51 -8.07 -0.97
N MET A 102 16.33 -7.80 0.33
CA MET A 102 17.44 -7.69 1.28
C MET A 102 18.18 -9.01 1.44
N MET A 103 17.45 -10.12 1.61
CA MET A 103 18.03 -11.46 1.74
C MET A 103 18.78 -11.91 0.47
N GLU A 104 18.29 -11.55 -0.71
CA GLU A 104 18.95 -11.86 -1.99
C GLU A 104 20.31 -11.15 -2.14
N GLU A 105 20.40 -9.88 -1.78
CA GLU A 105 21.69 -9.15 -1.80
C GLU A 105 22.66 -9.65 -0.72
N GLU A 106 22.16 -10.02 0.46
CA GLU A 106 22.97 -10.67 1.49
C GLU A 106 23.53 -12.02 0.99
N LEU A 107 22.68 -12.85 0.37
CA LEU A 107 23.07 -14.14 -0.19
C LEU A 107 24.17 -13.97 -1.24
N LYS A 108 23.97 -13.06 -2.19
CA LYS A 108 24.95 -12.72 -3.24
C LYS A 108 26.30 -12.31 -2.65
N THR A 109 26.29 -11.45 -1.64
CA THR A 109 27.51 -10.99 -0.94
C THR A 109 28.23 -12.17 -0.28
N LYS A 110 27.51 -13.02 0.45
CA LYS A 110 28.10 -14.22 1.09
C LYS A 110 28.63 -15.21 0.06
N THR A 111 27.92 -15.44 -1.05
CA THR A 111 28.40 -16.32 -2.13
C THR A 111 29.72 -15.82 -2.73
N GLN A 112 29.87 -14.51 -2.94
CA GLN A 112 31.14 -13.93 -3.43
C GLN A 112 32.28 -14.12 -2.43
N LEU A 113 31.99 -13.95 -1.13
CA LEU A 113 32.97 -14.17 -0.07
C LEU A 113 33.44 -15.64 -0.02
N ILE A 114 32.51 -16.58 -0.10
CA ILE A 114 32.82 -18.03 -0.14
C ILE A 114 33.71 -18.33 -1.34
N LYS A 115 33.36 -17.87 -2.54
CA LYS A 115 34.19 -18.05 -3.76
C LYS A 115 35.60 -17.46 -3.61
N LYS A 116 35.76 -16.36 -2.87
CA LYS A 116 37.08 -15.77 -2.60
C LYS A 116 37.89 -16.64 -1.64
N GLN A 117 37.26 -17.13 -0.58
CA GLN A 117 37.89 -18.02 0.40
C GLN A 117 38.28 -19.37 -0.21
N GLU A 118 37.41 -19.96 -1.04
CA GLU A 118 37.71 -21.21 -1.76
C GLU A 118 38.95 -21.08 -2.64
N ARG A 119 39.08 -19.97 -3.39
CA ARG A 119 40.28 -19.70 -4.20
C ARG A 119 41.56 -19.63 -3.36
N TRP A 120 41.51 -18.97 -2.20
CA TRP A 120 42.65 -18.91 -1.29
C TRP A 120 43.02 -20.28 -0.73
N ILE A 121 42.03 -21.07 -0.30
CA ILE A 121 42.26 -22.42 0.21
C ILE A 121 42.87 -23.31 -0.87
N GLN A 122 42.38 -23.23 -2.11
CA GLN A 122 42.94 -23.97 -3.23
C GLN A 122 44.39 -23.56 -3.51
N GLY A 123 44.69 -22.25 -3.47
CA GLY A 123 46.04 -21.72 -3.61
C GLY A 123 46.99 -22.25 -2.53
N TRP A 124 46.60 -22.18 -1.27
CA TRP A 124 47.39 -22.72 -0.15
C TRP A 124 47.60 -24.23 -0.24
N ARG A 125 46.56 -24.98 -0.62
CA ARG A 125 46.68 -26.43 -0.84
C ARG A 125 47.66 -26.76 -1.95
N LYS A 126 47.72 -25.95 -3.02
CA LYS A 126 48.69 -26.13 -4.10
C LYS A 126 50.10 -25.83 -3.60
N GLU A 127 50.33 -24.67 -3.00
CA GLU A 127 51.64 -24.27 -2.46
C GLU A 127 52.21 -25.32 -1.50
N LEU A 128 51.38 -25.82 -0.59
CA LEU A 128 51.82 -26.84 0.38
C LEU A 128 52.21 -28.16 -0.29
N ARG A 129 51.51 -28.56 -1.36
CA ARG A 129 51.86 -29.75 -2.15
C ARG A 129 53.17 -29.53 -2.91
N ASP A 130 53.30 -28.39 -3.57
CA ASP A 130 54.49 -28.04 -4.36
C ASP A 130 55.74 -27.99 -3.44
N GLN A 131 55.61 -27.45 -2.23
CA GLN A 131 56.69 -27.46 -1.23
C GLN A 131 57.03 -28.87 -0.73
N LEU A 132 56.01 -29.70 -0.48
CA LEU A 132 56.21 -31.09 -0.04
C LEU A 132 56.94 -31.91 -1.11
N GLU A 133 56.54 -31.78 -2.37
CA GLU A 133 57.17 -32.46 -3.51
C GLU A 133 58.63 -32.04 -3.65
N LYS A 134 58.90 -30.72 -3.57
CA LYS A 134 60.27 -30.20 -3.59
C LYS A 134 61.12 -30.77 -2.46
N HIS A 135 60.60 -30.81 -1.23
CA HIS A 135 61.33 -31.37 -0.08
C HIS A 135 61.61 -32.87 -0.26
N ASN A 136 60.65 -33.63 -0.80
CA ASN A 136 60.84 -35.05 -1.07
C ASN A 136 61.93 -35.28 -2.14
N THR A 137 61.94 -34.49 -3.20
CA THR A 137 62.98 -34.59 -4.26
C THR A 137 64.38 -34.26 -3.74
N GLU A 138 64.52 -33.30 -2.82
CA GLU A 138 65.82 -33.01 -2.20
C GLU A 138 66.26 -34.13 -1.24
N LEU A 139 65.32 -34.72 -0.50
CA LEU A 139 65.60 -35.87 0.38
C LEU A 139 66.06 -37.10 -0.42
N GLU A 140 65.52 -37.36 -1.60
CA GLU A 140 65.96 -38.45 -2.48
C GLU A 140 67.37 -38.22 -3.07
N ARG A 141 67.86 -36.98 -3.01
CA ARG A 141 69.16 -36.58 -3.59
C ARG A 141 70.33 -36.70 -2.61
N VAL A 142 70.05 -36.84 -1.31
CA VAL A 142 71.01 -36.93 -0.19
C VAL A 142 71.20 -38.39 0.22
#